data_AF-A0AAW4FLE2-F1
#
_entry.id   AF-A0AAW4FLE2-F1
#
_cell.length_a   1.000
_cell.length_b   1.000
_cell.length_c   1.000
_cell.angle_alpha   90.00
_cell.angle_beta   90.00
_cell.angle_gamma   90.00
#
_symmetry.space_group_name_H-M   'P 1'
#
loop_
_entity.id
_entity.type
_entity.pdbx_description
1 polymer ?
#
loop_
_entity_poly.entity_id
_entity_poly.type
_entity_poly.pdbx_seq_one_letter_code
_entity_poly.pdbx_strand_id
1 'polypeptide(L)'
;MKRLLTAALSAALIASTAQAQQLNFDDPAEFARQRELLTAKANGPDGEPWAQHYGDQMADTAKFKKEGPYTICFSNAGVNNAWRVTGWTNMQAEVKLHPEIKELIHVDAEGSDDKQISDIDDLINGGKCSALIVSPNTTAALTPAVEKACAKLPVIVFDRGVNTKCPVTFIHPVGGYGFGIQAGEFVAANAPAGANVLMLRIVPGVDVLETRASAAKHIFKEKGLNVIGEEFTEGDNAKTKSIVEDYLQRGTIDAVWMDAGATAVAALEAFEDSGLPLPVITGEDQQDFLMKWKAEGFKAIAPTYPTYQWRTPIIAAVNVLKGEPVPGPEWVMPQPAITAETLDQYVNDKMPPLHHAMCGCEKLPDYPAAWGGQ
;
A
#
# COMPACT_ATOMS: atom_id res chain seq x y z
N MET A 1 32.71 69.86 9.49
CA MET A 1 31.52 70.07 8.64
C MET A 1 30.63 68.85 8.75
N LYS A 2 29.43 69.02 9.31
CA LYS A 2 28.39 67.99 9.44
C LYS A 2 27.81 67.68 8.06
N ARG A 3 27.68 66.41 7.70
CA ARG A 3 26.69 65.94 6.72
C ARG A 3 25.89 64.82 7.35
N LEU A 4 24.65 65.14 7.71
CA LEU A 4 23.58 64.18 7.92
C LEU A 4 23.21 63.57 6.56
N LEU A 5 23.09 62.25 6.49
CA LEU A 5 22.35 61.54 5.45
C LEU A 5 21.57 60.41 6.12
N THR A 6 20.29 60.71 6.32
CA THR A 6 19.10 59.85 6.31
C THR A 6 19.33 58.32 6.26
N ALA A 7 18.96 57.65 7.36
CA ALA A 7 18.77 56.20 7.40
C ALA A 7 17.44 55.83 6.73
N ALA A 8 17.50 55.07 5.64
CA ALA A 8 16.35 54.40 5.07
C ALA A 8 16.15 53.06 5.79
N LEU A 9 15.08 52.93 6.58
CA LEU A 9 14.65 51.62 7.10
C LEU A 9 14.16 50.78 5.92
N SER A 10 14.94 49.76 5.55
CA SER A 10 14.48 48.68 4.68
C SER A 10 13.83 47.62 5.56
N ALA A 11 12.50 47.48 5.46
CA ALA A 11 11.79 46.36 6.06
C ALA A 11 12.17 45.09 5.29
N ALA A 12 12.97 44.23 5.92
CA ALA A 12 13.26 42.90 5.41
C ALA A 12 12.00 42.03 5.58
N LEU A 13 11.30 41.75 4.48
CA LEU A 13 10.41 40.61 4.41
C LEU A 13 11.26 39.35 4.54
N ILE A 14 11.15 38.67 5.69
CA ILE A 14 11.65 37.30 5.86
C ILE A 14 10.67 36.41 5.09
N ALA A 15 10.98 36.17 3.82
CA ALA A 15 10.36 35.08 3.08
C ALA A 15 10.81 33.78 3.74
N SER A 16 9.89 33.09 4.43
CA SER A 16 10.11 31.74 4.93
C SER A 16 10.34 30.81 3.73
N THR A 17 11.59 30.43 3.51
CA THR A 17 11.96 29.35 2.59
C THR A 17 11.59 28.01 3.23
N ALA A 18 10.31 27.65 3.19
CA ALA A 18 9.95 26.23 3.20
C ALA A 18 10.30 25.69 1.81
N GLN A 19 11.57 25.36 1.61
CA GLN A 19 11.98 24.55 0.46
C GLN A 19 11.30 23.20 0.64
N ALA A 20 10.34 22.89 -0.21
CA ALA A 20 9.84 21.54 -0.38
C ALA A 20 11.04 20.67 -0.75
N GLN A 21 11.55 19.92 0.23
CA GLN A 21 12.57 18.93 0.00
C GLN A 21 11.97 17.92 -0.98
N GLN A 22 12.56 17.83 -2.18
CA GLN A 22 12.13 16.84 -3.17
C GLN A 22 12.19 15.47 -2.49
N LEU A 23 11.04 14.81 -2.34
CA LEU A 23 10.96 13.49 -1.72
C LEU A 23 11.87 12.55 -2.52
N ASN A 24 12.93 12.06 -1.88
CA ASN A 24 13.83 11.08 -2.49
C ASN A 24 13.25 9.68 -2.27
N PHE A 25 12.75 9.06 -3.33
CA PHE A 25 12.23 7.69 -3.32
C PHE A 25 13.27 6.66 -3.78
N ASP A 26 14.55 7.05 -3.84
CA ASP A 26 15.71 6.18 -4.09
C ASP A 26 16.60 6.15 -2.83
N ASP A 27 16.20 5.31 -1.87
CA ASP A 27 16.91 5.05 -0.62
C ASP A 27 17.53 3.63 -0.67
N PRO A 28 18.86 3.53 -0.89
CA PRO A 28 19.55 2.25 -0.96
C PRO A 28 19.48 1.42 0.33
N ALA A 29 19.39 2.07 1.50
CA ALA A 29 19.31 1.37 2.77
C ALA A 29 17.94 0.70 2.92
N GLU A 30 16.87 1.42 2.56
CA GLU A 30 15.52 0.88 2.61
C GLU A 30 15.29 -0.20 1.54
N PHE A 31 15.84 -0.01 0.34
CA PHE A 31 15.85 -1.05 -0.70
C PHE A 31 16.52 -2.34 -0.20
N ALA A 32 17.70 -2.24 0.41
CA ALA A 32 18.42 -3.40 0.95
C ALA A 32 17.66 -4.06 2.12
N ARG A 33 17.10 -3.26 3.04
CA ARG A 33 16.29 -3.75 4.16
C ARG A 33 15.09 -4.54 3.67
N GLN A 34 14.29 -3.98 2.75
CA GLN A 34 13.11 -4.64 2.23
C GLN A 34 13.46 -5.90 1.44
N ARG A 35 14.57 -5.91 0.68
CA ARG A 35 15.06 -7.12 0.01
C ARG A 35 15.37 -8.25 1.00
N GLU A 36 16.00 -7.96 2.12
CA GLU A 36 16.28 -8.96 3.16
C GLU A 36 14.97 -9.49 3.77
N LEU A 37 14.05 -8.59 4.12
CA LEU A 37 12.75 -8.93 4.71
C LEU A 37 11.89 -9.85 3.83
N LEU A 38 11.96 -9.72 2.50
CA LEU A 38 11.23 -10.62 1.58
C LEU A 38 11.61 -12.10 1.73
N THR A 39 12.81 -12.39 2.24
CA THR A 39 13.33 -13.75 2.42
C THR A 39 13.44 -14.17 3.88
N ALA A 40 13.12 -13.26 4.80
CA ALA A 40 13.19 -13.51 6.23
C ALA A 40 12.06 -14.45 6.68
N LYS A 41 12.29 -15.17 7.77
CA LYS A 41 11.24 -15.93 8.44
C LYS A 41 10.47 -14.98 9.35
N ALA A 42 9.15 -14.89 9.15
CA ALA A 42 8.29 -14.11 10.02
C ALA A 42 8.06 -14.80 11.38
N ASN A 43 7.89 -13.99 12.42
CA ASN A 43 7.37 -14.39 13.71
C ASN A 43 5.84 -14.44 13.67
N GLY A 44 5.22 -15.24 14.55
CA GLY A 44 3.77 -15.36 14.67
C GLY A 44 3.21 -16.70 14.18
N PRO A 45 1.88 -16.88 14.24
CA PRO A 45 1.22 -18.15 13.90
C PRO A 45 1.28 -18.47 12.40
N ASP A 46 1.50 -19.74 12.06
CA ASP A 46 1.48 -20.24 10.68
C ASP A 46 0.06 -20.13 10.08
N GLY A 47 -0.03 -19.70 8.82
CA GLY A 47 -1.31 -19.57 8.11
C GLY A 47 -2.14 -18.33 8.49
N GLU A 48 -1.58 -17.43 9.32
CA GLU A 48 -2.22 -16.19 9.74
C GLU A 48 -1.30 -14.98 9.48
N PRO A 49 -0.98 -14.66 8.22
CA PRO A 49 0.00 -13.62 7.89
C PRO A 49 -0.37 -12.22 8.40
N TRP A 50 -1.66 -11.96 8.68
CA TRP A 50 -2.14 -10.73 9.34
C TRP A 50 -1.74 -10.62 10.82
N ALA A 51 -1.33 -11.71 11.45
CA ALA A 51 -0.81 -11.73 12.82
C ALA A 51 0.72 -11.91 12.87
N GLN A 52 1.36 -12.13 11.71
CA GLN A 52 2.79 -12.30 11.60
C GLN A 52 3.52 -10.96 11.53
N HIS A 53 4.80 -10.96 11.91
CA HIS A 53 5.66 -9.78 11.81
C HIS A 53 7.14 -10.16 11.63
N TYR A 54 7.91 -9.24 11.06
CA TYR A 54 9.37 -9.31 11.08
C TYR A 54 9.95 -8.52 12.27
N GLY A 55 11.09 -8.99 12.78
CA GLY A 55 11.74 -8.43 13.94
C GLY A 55 11.09 -8.81 15.27
N ASP A 56 11.78 -8.50 16.36
CA ASP A 56 11.42 -8.94 17.72
C ASP A 56 11.03 -7.78 18.66
N GLN A 57 11.02 -6.55 18.15
CA GLN A 57 10.69 -5.38 18.96
C GLN A 57 9.19 -5.30 19.23
N MET A 58 8.85 -5.13 20.51
CA MET A 58 7.47 -5.02 20.98
C MET A 58 7.28 -3.68 21.69
N ALA A 59 6.18 -2.99 21.41
CA ALA A 59 5.72 -1.83 22.14
C ALA A 59 5.02 -2.26 23.44
N ASP A 60 5.41 -1.66 24.58
CA ASP A 60 4.68 -1.81 25.84
C ASP A 60 3.39 -0.99 25.79
N THR A 61 2.26 -1.68 25.95
CA THR A 61 0.92 -1.12 25.87
C THR A 61 0.20 -1.09 27.21
N ALA A 62 0.85 -1.51 28.31
CA ALA A 62 0.21 -1.64 29.63
C ALA A 62 -0.46 -0.34 30.09
N LYS A 63 0.14 0.81 29.75
CA LYS A 63 -0.41 2.16 30.04
C LYS A 63 -1.72 2.48 29.32
N PHE A 64 -2.08 1.75 28.27
CA PHE A 64 -3.29 1.94 27.47
C PHE A 64 -4.43 1.00 27.85
N LYS A 65 -4.20 0.10 28.81
CA LYS A 65 -5.20 -0.86 29.27
C LYS A 65 -6.48 -0.16 29.73
N LYS A 66 -7.61 -0.59 29.18
CA LYS A 66 -8.95 -0.11 29.52
C LYS A 66 -9.92 -1.29 29.63
N GLU A 67 -10.93 -1.17 30.49
CA GLU A 67 -12.04 -2.12 30.51
C GLU A 67 -12.96 -1.90 29.30
N GLY A 68 -13.45 -2.99 28.72
CA GLY A 68 -14.39 -2.93 27.60
C GLY A 68 -15.83 -2.63 28.02
N PRO A 69 -16.75 -2.49 27.05
CA PRO A 69 -16.52 -2.70 25.62
C PRO A 69 -15.94 -1.45 24.92
N TYR A 70 -15.14 -1.65 23.88
CA TYR A 70 -14.34 -0.62 23.22
C TYR A 70 -15.09 0.04 22.06
N THR A 71 -14.90 1.35 21.90
CA THR A 71 -15.20 2.05 20.65
C THR A 71 -13.89 2.31 19.92
N ILE A 72 -13.69 1.65 18.78
CA ILE A 72 -12.51 1.87 17.94
C ILE A 72 -12.90 2.87 16.85
N CYS A 73 -12.06 3.88 16.64
CA CYS A 73 -12.28 4.85 15.58
C CYS A 73 -11.27 4.62 14.46
N PHE A 74 -11.69 4.78 13.22
CA PHE A 74 -10.85 4.63 12.04
C PHE A 74 -10.99 5.84 11.13
N SER A 75 -9.89 6.62 11.03
CA SER A 75 -9.71 7.65 10.01
C SER A 75 -9.07 7.03 8.77
N ASN A 76 -9.84 6.91 7.70
CA ASN A 76 -9.42 6.29 6.45
C ASN A 76 -9.15 7.34 5.37
N ALA A 77 -8.04 7.23 4.65
CA ALA A 77 -7.76 8.03 3.45
C ALA A 77 -8.89 7.92 2.40
N GLY A 78 -9.52 6.74 2.31
CA GLY A 78 -10.82 6.57 1.67
C GLY A 78 -11.10 5.14 1.21
N VAL A 79 -12.23 4.91 0.53
CA VAL A 79 -12.58 3.62 -0.09
C VAL A 79 -12.86 3.83 -1.59
N ASN A 80 -11.79 4.13 -2.34
CA ASN A 80 -11.88 4.64 -3.71
C ASN A 80 -11.35 3.69 -4.80
N ASN A 81 -10.94 2.48 -4.45
CA ASN A 81 -10.49 1.46 -5.41
C ASN A 81 -10.73 0.04 -4.88
N ALA A 82 -10.62 -0.97 -5.74
CA ALA A 82 -10.95 -2.35 -5.43
C ALA A 82 -10.10 -2.96 -4.29
N TRP A 83 -8.83 -2.55 -4.18
CA TRP A 83 -7.93 -2.96 -3.09
C TRP A 83 -8.46 -2.45 -1.74
N ARG A 84 -8.84 -1.17 -1.68
CA ARG A 84 -9.44 -0.56 -0.49
C ARG A 84 -10.83 -1.12 -0.17
N VAL A 85 -11.64 -1.45 -1.17
CA VAL A 85 -12.96 -2.10 -0.96
C VAL A 85 -12.78 -3.49 -0.33
N THR A 86 -11.87 -4.29 -0.87
CA THR A 86 -11.55 -5.62 -0.31
C THR A 86 -11.00 -5.50 1.11
N GLY A 87 -10.04 -4.60 1.32
CA GLY A 87 -9.45 -4.33 2.63
C GLY A 87 -10.45 -3.82 3.66
N TRP A 88 -11.34 -2.89 3.27
CA TRP A 88 -12.41 -2.39 4.15
C TRP A 88 -13.34 -3.52 4.59
N THR A 89 -13.73 -4.39 3.66
CA THR A 89 -14.54 -5.58 3.96
C THR A 89 -13.81 -6.51 4.94
N ASN A 90 -12.51 -6.74 4.75
CA ASN A 90 -11.67 -7.51 5.68
C ASN A 90 -11.66 -6.91 7.10
N MET A 91 -11.49 -5.58 7.21
CA MET A 91 -11.50 -4.89 8.49
C MET A 91 -12.85 -5.01 9.20
N GLN A 92 -13.95 -4.81 8.49
CA GLN A 92 -15.30 -4.95 9.05
C GLN A 92 -15.58 -6.38 9.51
N ALA A 93 -15.10 -7.38 8.77
CA ALA A 93 -15.26 -8.77 9.14
C ALA A 93 -14.36 -9.16 10.33
N GLU A 94 -13.15 -8.60 10.43
CA GLU A 94 -12.28 -8.78 11.61
C GLU A 94 -12.95 -8.23 12.88
N VAL A 95 -13.59 -7.06 12.82
CA VAL A 95 -14.32 -6.47 13.96
C VAL A 95 -15.35 -7.45 14.53
N LYS A 96 -16.04 -8.22 13.68
CA LYS A 96 -17.04 -9.22 14.11
C LYS A 96 -16.43 -10.37 14.92
N LEU A 97 -15.12 -10.60 14.83
CA LEU A 97 -14.41 -11.61 15.62
C LEU A 97 -14.12 -11.15 17.06
N HIS A 98 -14.29 -9.86 17.35
CA HIS A 98 -13.95 -9.25 18.64
C HIS A 98 -15.21 -8.75 19.36
N PRO A 99 -15.89 -9.59 20.16
CA PRO A 99 -17.09 -9.19 20.91
C PRO A 99 -16.84 -8.08 21.93
N GLU A 100 -15.59 -7.83 22.31
CA GLU A 100 -15.16 -6.69 23.12
C GLU A 100 -15.26 -5.33 22.40
N ILE A 101 -15.39 -5.31 21.06
CA ILE A 101 -15.63 -4.08 20.30
C ILE A 101 -17.14 -3.79 20.31
N LYS A 102 -17.52 -2.70 20.96
CA LYS A 102 -18.89 -2.17 20.92
C LYS A 102 -19.24 -1.61 19.56
N GLU A 103 -18.31 -0.85 18.97
CA GLU A 103 -18.56 -0.04 17.78
C GLU A 103 -17.24 0.27 17.06
N LEU A 104 -17.25 0.17 15.74
CA LEU A 104 -16.23 0.75 14.86
C LEU A 104 -16.80 2.04 14.24
N ILE A 105 -16.26 3.19 14.60
CA ILE A 105 -16.59 4.47 13.97
C ILE A 105 -15.63 4.69 12.81
N HIS A 106 -16.11 4.63 11.58
CA HIS A 106 -15.33 4.88 10.38
C HIS A 106 -15.67 6.25 9.79
N VAL A 107 -14.64 7.01 9.42
CA VAL A 107 -14.74 8.25 8.64
C VAL A 107 -13.86 8.11 7.39
N ASP A 108 -14.44 8.42 6.23
CA ASP A 108 -13.80 8.32 4.92
C ASP A 108 -13.38 9.71 4.46
N ALA A 109 -12.08 9.96 4.27
CA ALA A 109 -11.55 11.25 3.87
C ALA A 109 -11.70 11.58 2.38
N GLU A 110 -12.17 10.64 1.56
CA GLU A 110 -12.40 10.83 0.11
C GLU A 110 -11.15 11.32 -0.65
N GLY A 111 -9.96 10.94 -0.16
CA GLY A 111 -8.67 11.37 -0.71
C GLY A 111 -8.27 12.82 -0.39
N SER A 112 -8.95 13.48 0.56
CA SER A 112 -8.67 14.87 0.96
C SER A 112 -7.93 14.96 2.30
N ASP A 113 -6.73 15.55 2.28
CA ASP A 113 -5.95 15.81 3.50
C ASP A 113 -6.70 16.72 4.48
N ASP A 114 -7.28 17.83 3.98
CA ASP A 114 -8.02 18.79 4.80
C ASP A 114 -9.21 18.14 5.49
N LYS A 115 -9.97 17.32 4.75
CA LYS A 115 -11.08 16.56 5.31
C LYS A 115 -10.60 15.58 6.37
N GLN A 116 -9.54 14.82 6.08
CA GLN A 116 -9.02 13.84 7.04
C GLN A 116 -8.51 14.49 8.33
N ILE A 117 -7.85 15.64 8.24
CA ILE A 117 -7.41 16.42 9.40
C ILE A 117 -8.61 16.85 10.24
N SER A 118 -9.67 17.37 9.61
CA SER A 118 -10.91 17.73 10.30
C SER A 118 -11.58 16.53 10.96
N ASP A 119 -11.68 15.41 10.24
CA ASP A 119 -12.27 14.18 10.74
C ASP A 119 -11.51 13.64 11.97
N ILE A 120 -10.18 13.67 11.95
CA ILE A 120 -9.35 13.28 13.11
C ILE A 120 -9.62 14.21 14.29
N ASP A 121 -9.69 15.52 14.07
CA ASP A 121 -9.99 16.49 15.13
C ASP A 121 -11.37 16.25 15.77
N ASP A 122 -12.38 15.94 14.96
CA ASP A 122 -13.73 15.62 15.43
C ASP A 122 -13.77 14.31 16.23
N LEU A 123 -13.08 13.26 15.76
CA LEU A 123 -12.95 11.99 16.49
C LEU A 123 -12.30 12.19 17.86
N ILE A 124 -11.22 12.98 17.92
CA ILE A 124 -10.51 13.29 19.16
C ILE A 124 -11.40 14.12 20.11
N ASN A 125 -12.08 15.15 19.59
CA ASN A 125 -12.89 16.07 20.40
C ASN A 125 -14.20 15.43 20.86
N GLY A 126 -14.74 14.48 20.08
CA GLY A 126 -15.93 13.72 20.45
C GLY A 126 -15.72 12.80 21.66
N GLY A 127 -14.47 12.44 21.98
CA GLY A 127 -14.09 11.74 23.22
C GLY A 127 -14.60 10.30 23.36
N LYS A 128 -15.17 9.72 22.29
CA LYS A 128 -15.72 8.35 22.30
C LYS A 128 -14.67 7.28 22.01
N CYS A 129 -13.60 7.64 21.29
CA CYS A 129 -12.61 6.69 20.82
C CYS A 129 -11.76 6.13 21.97
N SER A 130 -11.75 4.80 22.11
CA SER A 130 -10.86 4.08 23.02
C SER A 130 -9.44 4.04 22.47
N ALA A 131 -9.32 3.81 21.15
CA ALA A 131 -8.13 3.87 20.32
C ALA A 131 -8.49 4.48 18.94
N LEU A 132 -7.50 5.04 18.24
CA LEU A 132 -7.65 5.57 16.88
C LEU A 132 -6.74 4.81 15.93
N ILE A 133 -7.32 4.29 14.86
CA ILE A 133 -6.61 3.76 13.69
C ILE A 133 -6.57 4.87 12.64
N VAL A 134 -5.42 5.07 12.01
CA VAL A 134 -5.24 6.06 10.93
C VAL A 134 -4.56 5.39 9.73
N SER A 135 -5.22 5.44 8.57
CA SER A 135 -4.58 5.24 7.26
C SER A 135 -4.50 6.63 6.61
N PRO A 136 -3.34 7.32 6.70
CA PRO A 136 -3.21 8.72 6.29
C PRO A 136 -3.25 8.84 4.77
N ASN A 137 -3.89 9.88 4.25
CA ASN A 137 -3.93 10.15 2.82
C ASN A 137 -2.54 10.56 2.30
N THR A 138 -1.87 11.53 2.95
CA THR A 138 -0.45 11.83 2.70
C THR A 138 0.38 11.85 3.98
N THR A 139 1.61 11.32 3.91
CA THR A 139 2.51 11.15 5.07
C THR A 139 2.76 12.48 5.79
N ALA A 140 3.18 13.51 5.04
CA ALA A 140 3.60 14.78 5.63
C ALA A 140 2.42 15.61 6.16
N ALA A 141 1.32 15.71 5.41
CA ALA A 141 0.20 16.57 5.80
C ALA A 141 -0.54 16.04 7.04
N LEU A 142 -0.65 14.71 7.18
CA LEU A 142 -1.37 14.09 8.29
C LEU A 142 -0.54 13.98 9.58
N THR A 143 0.78 14.13 9.52
CA THR A 143 1.67 13.98 10.68
C THR A 143 1.23 14.83 11.88
N PRO A 144 0.96 16.15 11.75
CA PRO A 144 0.57 16.97 12.90
C PRO A 144 -0.77 16.56 13.54
N ALA A 145 -1.74 16.12 12.72
CA ALA A 145 -3.04 15.64 13.22
C ALA A 145 -2.88 14.34 14.02
N VAL A 146 -2.01 13.44 13.55
CA VAL A 146 -1.67 12.19 14.27
C VAL A 146 -0.95 12.48 15.58
N GLU A 147 -0.01 13.43 15.61
CA GLU A 147 0.66 13.84 16.86
C GLU A 147 -0.33 14.38 17.90
N LYS A 148 -1.30 15.19 17.46
CA LYS A 148 -2.40 15.67 18.31
C LYS A 148 -3.27 14.53 18.85
N ALA A 149 -3.53 13.50 18.04
CA ALA A 149 -4.24 12.29 18.46
C ALA A 149 -3.46 11.49 19.51
N CYS A 150 -2.17 11.25 19.28
CA CYS A 150 -1.28 10.50 20.17
C CYS A 150 -1.23 11.09 21.59
N ALA A 151 -1.40 12.41 21.72
CA ALA A 151 -1.44 13.09 23.01
C ALA A 151 -2.69 12.75 23.86
N LYS A 152 -3.74 12.17 23.27
CA LYS A 152 -5.02 11.91 23.97
C LYS A 152 -5.42 10.43 24.03
N LEU A 153 -5.03 9.61 23.07
CA LEU A 153 -5.39 8.18 22.99
C LEU A 153 -4.31 7.37 22.26
N PRO A 154 -4.24 6.03 22.44
CA PRO A 154 -3.37 5.20 21.63
C PRO A 154 -3.75 5.30 20.15
N VAL A 155 -2.76 5.58 19.31
CA VAL A 155 -2.91 5.67 17.85
C VAL A 155 -2.16 4.52 17.19
N ILE A 156 -2.81 3.85 16.25
CA ILE A 156 -2.24 2.83 15.38
C ILE A 156 -2.27 3.38 13.96
N VAL A 157 -1.13 3.37 13.27
CA VAL A 157 -1.04 3.80 11.87
C VAL A 157 -0.91 2.57 11.00
N PHE A 158 -1.55 2.52 9.83
CA PHE A 158 -1.36 1.44 8.88
C PHE A 158 -1.45 1.89 7.41
N ASP A 159 -0.96 1.04 6.49
CA ASP A 159 -0.89 1.25 5.03
C ASP A 159 0.10 2.36 4.63
N ARG A 160 -0.18 3.60 5.02
CA ARG A 160 0.70 4.76 4.81
C ARG A 160 1.23 5.29 6.13
N GLY A 161 2.47 5.79 6.15
CA GLY A 161 3.15 6.22 7.37
C GLY A 161 2.89 7.67 7.77
N VAL A 162 3.56 8.11 8.84
CA VAL A 162 3.66 9.51 9.29
C VAL A 162 5.09 9.81 9.73
N ASN A 163 5.50 11.08 9.70
CA ASN A 163 6.85 11.52 10.06
C ASN A 163 7.02 11.73 11.58
N THR A 164 6.55 10.77 12.37
CA THR A 164 6.61 10.82 13.83
C THR A 164 6.63 9.41 14.43
N LYS A 165 7.16 9.29 15.65
CA LYS A 165 7.23 8.03 16.41
C LYS A 165 6.16 7.92 17.49
N CYS A 166 5.20 8.86 17.53
CA CYS A 166 4.14 8.86 18.54
C CYS A 166 3.15 7.69 18.46
N PRO A 167 2.84 7.10 17.29
CA PRO A 167 1.95 5.95 17.22
C PRO A 167 2.51 4.77 18.01
N VAL A 168 1.62 3.92 18.52
CA VAL A 168 2.01 2.70 19.23
C VAL A 168 2.74 1.73 18.30
N THR A 169 2.25 1.65 17.06
CA THR A 169 2.85 0.85 16.01
C THR A 169 2.46 1.40 14.64
N PHE A 170 3.32 1.21 13.65
CA PHE A 170 3.04 1.40 12.23
C PHE A 170 2.96 0.04 11.53
N ILE A 171 1.78 -0.31 11.04
CA ILE A 171 1.47 -1.61 10.42
C ILE A 171 1.54 -1.49 8.90
N HIS A 172 2.40 -2.30 8.28
CA HIS A 172 2.50 -2.37 6.83
C HIS A 172 3.11 -3.72 6.40
N PRO A 173 2.85 -4.21 5.18
CA PRO A 173 3.68 -5.26 4.60
C PRO A 173 5.10 -4.71 4.31
N VAL A 174 6.05 -5.56 3.92
CA VAL A 174 7.46 -5.18 3.64
C VAL A 174 7.62 -3.79 3.00
N GLY A 175 6.84 -3.48 1.95
CA GLY A 175 6.66 -2.13 1.44
C GLY A 175 6.72 -2.04 -0.08
N GLY A 176 6.84 -0.80 -0.58
CA GLY A 176 6.88 -0.51 -2.00
C GLY A 176 8.16 -1.01 -2.68
N TYR A 177 9.33 -0.88 -2.05
CA TYR A 177 10.56 -1.48 -2.59
C TYR A 177 10.42 -3.00 -2.68
N GLY A 178 9.85 -3.67 -1.67
CA GLY A 178 9.62 -5.11 -1.68
C GLY A 178 8.74 -5.57 -2.83
N PHE A 179 7.70 -4.80 -3.17
CA PHE A 179 6.88 -5.06 -4.37
C PHE A 179 7.72 -4.88 -5.65
N GLY A 180 8.40 -3.74 -5.77
CA GLY A 180 9.19 -3.42 -6.96
C GLY A 180 10.39 -4.35 -7.18
N ILE A 181 10.97 -4.89 -6.11
CA ILE A 181 12.03 -5.90 -6.13
C ILE A 181 11.50 -7.19 -6.75
N GLN A 182 10.40 -7.73 -6.22
CA GLN A 182 9.80 -8.97 -6.73
C GLN A 182 9.40 -8.84 -8.20
N ALA A 183 8.76 -7.73 -8.57
CA ALA A 183 8.35 -7.43 -9.92
C ALA A 183 9.55 -7.25 -10.88
N GLY A 184 10.55 -6.46 -10.48
CA GLY A 184 11.72 -6.14 -11.28
C GLY A 184 12.63 -7.35 -11.49
N GLU A 185 12.88 -8.14 -10.44
CA GLU A 185 13.68 -9.36 -10.53
C GLU A 185 13.01 -10.42 -11.40
N PHE A 186 11.68 -10.55 -11.32
CA PHE A 186 10.93 -11.44 -12.20
C PHE A 186 11.07 -11.06 -13.68
N VAL A 187 10.85 -9.79 -14.01
CA VAL A 187 11.00 -9.30 -15.39
C VAL A 187 12.43 -9.55 -15.88
N ALA A 188 13.44 -9.21 -15.09
CA ALA A 188 14.84 -9.42 -15.46
C ALA A 188 15.22 -10.90 -15.64
N ALA A 189 14.60 -11.81 -14.88
CA ALA A 189 14.86 -13.24 -15.00
C ALA A 189 14.16 -13.89 -16.20
N ASN A 190 13.05 -13.32 -16.69
CA ASN A 190 12.18 -13.95 -17.68
C ASN A 190 12.14 -13.27 -19.04
N ALA A 191 12.55 -12.01 -19.12
CA ALA A 191 12.67 -11.25 -20.35
C ALA A 191 14.04 -11.49 -21.04
N PRO A 192 14.12 -11.35 -22.38
CA PRO A 192 15.39 -11.40 -23.10
C PRO A 192 16.42 -10.38 -22.60
N ALA A 193 17.70 -10.64 -22.81
CA ALA A 193 18.76 -9.67 -22.53
C ALA A 193 18.55 -8.40 -23.38
N GLY A 194 18.61 -7.23 -22.76
CA GLY A 194 18.33 -5.95 -23.43
C GLY A 194 16.85 -5.71 -23.75
N ALA A 195 15.94 -6.47 -23.15
CA ALA A 195 14.50 -6.36 -23.36
C ALA A 195 13.98 -4.93 -23.15
N ASN A 196 13.02 -4.55 -23.99
CA ASN A 196 12.25 -3.32 -23.87
C ASN A 196 11.13 -3.48 -22.84
N VAL A 197 11.18 -2.69 -21.78
CA VAL A 197 10.21 -2.70 -20.68
C VAL A 197 9.36 -1.43 -20.75
N LEU A 198 8.05 -1.59 -20.92
CA LEU A 198 7.09 -0.52 -20.71
C LEU A 198 6.64 -0.52 -19.24
N MET A 199 6.84 0.58 -18.53
CA MET A 199 6.38 0.74 -17.16
C MET A 199 5.02 1.46 -17.15
N LEU A 200 3.99 0.77 -16.68
CA LEU A 200 2.64 1.31 -16.49
C LEU A 200 2.43 1.61 -15.02
N ARG A 201 2.17 2.87 -14.72
CA ARG A 201 1.98 3.39 -13.37
C ARG A 201 0.54 3.85 -13.18
N ILE A 202 -0.01 3.80 -11.97
CA ILE A 202 -1.39 4.27 -11.76
C ILE A 202 -1.44 5.81 -11.66
N VAL A 203 -0.79 6.40 -10.65
CA VAL A 203 -0.74 7.86 -10.42
C VAL A 203 0.62 8.29 -9.85
N PRO A 204 1.08 9.53 -10.11
CA PRO A 204 2.31 10.06 -9.52
C PRO A 204 2.10 10.51 -8.07
N GLY A 205 3.18 10.59 -7.30
CA GLY A 205 3.25 11.27 -6.01
C GLY A 205 2.78 10.47 -4.79
N VAL A 206 2.42 9.20 -4.96
CA VAL A 206 2.08 8.29 -3.86
C VAL A 206 3.32 7.51 -3.44
N ASP A 207 3.82 7.72 -2.23
CA ASP A 207 5.10 7.19 -1.72
C ASP A 207 5.33 5.69 -2.03
N VAL A 208 4.33 4.85 -1.80
CA VAL A 208 4.44 3.40 -2.05
C VAL A 208 4.59 3.06 -3.54
N LEU A 209 3.98 3.84 -4.43
CA LEU A 209 4.09 3.64 -5.89
C LEU A 209 5.43 4.15 -6.42
N GLU A 210 5.93 5.26 -5.88
CA GLU A 210 7.23 5.79 -6.24
C GLU A 210 8.37 4.84 -5.84
N THR A 211 8.29 4.25 -4.65
CA THR A 211 9.27 3.26 -4.18
C THR A 211 9.20 1.94 -4.96
N ARG A 212 8.01 1.50 -5.41
CA ARG A 212 7.85 0.38 -6.37
C ARG A 212 8.62 0.64 -7.67
N ALA A 213 8.37 1.80 -8.29
CA ALA A 213 9.00 2.16 -9.56
C ALA A 213 10.51 2.36 -9.40
N SER A 214 10.96 2.94 -8.29
CA SER A 214 12.37 3.13 -7.97
C SER A 214 13.12 1.80 -7.88
N ALA A 215 12.59 0.82 -7.12
CA ALA A 215 13.17 -0.52 -7.04
C ALA A 215 13.28 -1.21 -8.41
N ALA A 216 12.21 -1.18 -9.20
CA ALA A 216 12.19 -1.80 -10.52
C ALA A 216 13.21 -1.16 -11.46
N LYS A 217 13.28 0.18 -11.52
CA LYS A 217 14.26 0.91 -12.33
C LYS A 217 15.70 0.61 -11.93
N HIS A 218 15.97 0.48 -10.63
CA HIS A 218 17.29 0.08 -10.14
C HIS A 218 17.69 -1.29 -10.72
N ILE A 219 16.80 -2.28 -10.64
CA ILE A 219 17.03 -3.63 -11.15
C ILE A 219 17.17 -3.64 -12.67
N PHE A 220 16.30 -2.94 -13.40
CA PHE A 220 16.35 -2.85 -14.86
C PHE A 220 17.67 -2.26 -15.34
N LYS A 221 18.14 -1.19 -14.69
CA LYS A 221 19.45 -0.60 -14.97
C LYS A 221 20.59 -1.56 -14.67
N GLU A 222 20.56 -2.24 -13.53
CA GLU A 222 21.58 -3.24 -13.14
C GLU A 222 21.67 -4.40 -14.16
N LYS A 223 20.52 -4.84 -14.68
CA LYS A 223 20.39 -5.97 -15.59
C LYS A 223 20.47 -5.59 -17.07
N GLY A 224 20.63 -4.30 -17.38
CA GLY A 224 20.74 -3.80 -18.75
C GLY A 224 19.45 -3.91 -19.56
N LEU A 225 18.29 -3.82 -18.91
CA LEU A 225 17.00 -3.71 -19.59
C LEU A 225 16.73 -2.27 -20.01
N ASN A 226 15.99 -2.10 -21.11
CA ASN A 226 15.70 -0.81 -21.70
C ASN A 226 14.28 -0.36 -21.31
N VAL A 227 14.16 0.61 -20.39
CA VAL A 227 12.86 1.23 -20.09
C VAL A 227 12.49 2.15 -21.25
N ILE A 228 11.52 1.73 -22.07
CA ILE A 228 11.11 2.48 -23.27
C ILE A 228 10.11 3.60 -22.95
N GLY A 229 9.42 3.50 -21.80
CA GLY A 229 8.40 4.44 -21.36
C GLY A 229 8.00 4.21 -19.90
N GLU A 230 7.60 5.29 -19.23
CA GLU A 230 7.03 5.30 -17.88
C GLU A 230 5.77 6.16 -17.93
N GLU A 231 4.61 5.51 -17.99
CA GLU A 231 3.33 6.15 -18.33
C GLU A 231 2.30 5.98 -17.21
N PHE A 232 1.41 6.97 -17.05
CA PHE A 232 0.36 6.93 -16.02
C PHE A 232 -1.00 6.55 -16.61
N THR A 233 -1.53 5.42 -16.16
CA THR A 233 -2.78 4.81 -16.60
C THR A 233 -4.01 5.38 -15.92
N GLU A 234 -3.85 6.03 -14.76
CA GLU A 234 -4.97 6.49 -13.90
C GLU A 234 -5.90 5.36 -13.45
N GLY A 235 -5.50 4.09 -13.61
CA GLY A 235 -6.35 2.93 -13.33
C GLY A 235 -7.45 2.74 -14.37
N ASP A 236 -7.36 3.39 -15.52
CA ASP A 236 -8.36 3.33 -16.59
C ASP A 236 -7.96 2.35 -17.70
N ASN A 237 -8.85 1.38 -17.97
CA ASN A 237 -8.59 0.32 -18.96
C ASN A 237 -8.43 0.87 -20.38
N ALA A 238 -9.23 1.86 -20.79
CA ALA A 238 -9.16 2.41 -22.14
C ALA A 238 -7.87 3.19 -22.36
N LYS A 239 -7.45 3.98 -21.36
CA LYS A 239 -6.17 4.68 -21.35
C LYS A 239 -5.00 3.70 -21.37
N THR A 240 -5.04 2.63 -20.56
CA THR A 240 -4.03 1.57 -20.59
C THR A 240 -3.90 0.95 -21.98
N LYS A 241 -5.01 0.56 -22.61
CA LYS A 241 -4.98 0.02 -23.99
C LYS A 241 -4.36 1.00 -24.97
N SER A 242 -4.81 2.25 -24.96
CA SER A 242 -4.30 3.29 -25.86
C SER A 242 -2.80 3.53 -25.70
N ILE A 243 -2.27 3.49 -24.47
CA ILE A 243 -0.83 3.60 -24.20
C ILE A 243 -0.10 2.40 -24.80
N VAL A 244 -0.55 1.18 -24.50
CA VAL A 244 0.12 -0.04 -24.98
C VAL A 244 0.11 -0.10 -26.51
N GLU A 245 -1.02 0.17 -27.16
CA GLU A 245 -1.16 0.21 -28.62
C GLU A 245 -0.21 1.22 -29.28
N ASP A 246 -0.07 2.42 -28.69
CA ASP A 246 0.84 3.46 -29.19
C ASP A 246 2.31 3.02 -29.10
N TYR A 247 2.71 2.36 -28.02
CA TYR A 247 4.06 1.80 -27.89
C TYR A 247 4.30 0.61 -28.83
N LEU A 248 3.30 -0.24 -29.06
CA LEU A 248 3.36 -1.34 -30.04
C LEU A 248 3.51 -0.84 -31.47
N GLN A 249 2.95 0.33 -31.81
CA GLN A 249 3.15 0.96 -33.13
C GLN A 249 4.57 1.52 -33.32
N ARG A 250 5.25 1.87 -32.23
CA ARG A 250 6.61 2.47 -32.25
C ARG A 250 7.71 1.43 -32.24
N GLY A 251 7.43 0.21 -31.76
CA GLY A 251 8.42 -0.85 -31.66
C GLY A 251 7.96 -2.07 -30.88
N THR A 252 8.92 -2.80 -30.34
CA THR A 252 8.67 -4.04 -29.60
C THR A 252 8.62 -3.77 -28.10
N ILE A 253 7.62 -4.36 -27.44
CA ILE A 253 7.51 -4.45 -25.98
C ILE A 253 7.76 -5.91 -25.60
N ASP A 254 8.85 -6.17 -24.87
CA ASP A 254 9.21 -7.52 -24.40
C ASP A 254 8.64 -7.81 -23.00
N ALA A 255 8.51 -6.76 -22.19
CA ALA A 255 7.92 -6.83 -20.87
C ALA A 255 7.05 -5.61 -20.54
N VAL A 256 6.00 -5.84 -19.77
CA VAL A 256 5.17 -4.81 -19.14
C VAL A 256 5.35 -4.92 -17.64
N TRP A 257 5.91 -3.88 -17.03
CA TRP A 257 5.99 -3.76 -15.58
C TRP A 257 4.88 -2.83 -15.09
N MET A 258 4.24 -3.18 -13.99
CA MET A 258 3.12 -2.41 -13.42
C MET A 258 3.36 -2.12 -11.94
N ASP A 259 3.08 -0.89 -11.51
CA ASP A 259 3.14 -0.53 -10.09
C ASP A 259 1.89 -0.94 -9.29
N ALA A 260 0.82 -1.36 -9.97
CA ALA A 260 -0.42 -1.94 -9.44
C ALA A 260 -1.09 -2.79 -10.52
N GLY A 261 -1.87 -3.81 -10.15
CA GLY A 261 -2.48 -4.75 -11.11
C GLY A 261 -3.79 -4.30 -11.76
N ALA A 262 -4.31 -3.12 -11.40
CA ALA A 262 -5.66 -2.63 -11.72
C ALA A 262 -6.09 -2.78 -13.20
N THR A 263 -5.14 -2.59 -14.13
CA THR A 263 -5.41 -2.62 -15.56
C THR A 263 -4.57 -3.67 -16.30
N ALA A 264 -4.06 -4.68 -15.58
CA ALA A 264 -3.18 -5.70 -16.15
C ALA A 264 -3.85 -6.51 -17.27
N VAL A 265 -5.15 -6.83 -17.10
CA VAL A 265 -5.94 -7.50 -18.14
C VAL A 265 -6.06 -6.61 -19.38
N ALA A 266 -6.33 -5.31 -19.22
CA ALA A 266 -6.43 -4.37 -20.34
C ALA A 266 -5.08 -4.22 -21.08
N ALA A 267 -3.96 -4.25 -20.36
CA ALA A 267 -2.63 -4.25 -20.98
C ALA A 267 -2.41 -5.49 -21.85
N LEU A 268 -2.83 -6.67 -21.38
CA LEU A 268 -2.75 -7.92 -22.16
C LEU A 268 -3.67 -7.90 -23.39
N GLU A 269 -4.92 -7.45 -23.22
CA GLU A 269 -5.89 -7.35 -24.31
C GLU A 269 -5.36 -6.48 -25.47
N ALA A 270 -4.58 -5.42 -25.21
CA ALA A 270 -3.98 -4.61 -26.27
C ALA A 270 -2.98 -5.39 -27.17
N PHE A 271 -2.26 -6.37 -26.61
CA PHE A 271 -1.41 -7.28 -27.40
C PHE A 271 -2.27 -8.24 -28.22
N GLU A 272 -3.34 -8.77 -27.63
CA GLU A 272 -4.27 -9.69 -28.29
C GLU A 272 -5.00 -9.01 -29.46
N ASP A 273 -5.51 -7.80 -29.23
CA ASP A 273 -6.16 -6.94 -30.22
C ASP A 273 -5.20 -6.62 -31.39
N SER A 274 -3.89 -6.56 -31.11
CA SER A 274 -2.83 -6.38 -32.11
C SER A 274 -2.35 -7.68 -32.77
N GLY A 275 -2.87 -8.85 -32.36
CA GLY A 275 -2.42 -10.16 -32.83
C GLY A 275 -0.96 -10.49 -32.48
N LEU A 276 -0.44 -9.88 -31.42
CA LEU A 276 0.94 -10.05 -30.95
C LEU A 276 1.01 -11.02 -29.76
N PRO A 277 2.16 -11.70 -29.57
CA PRO A 277 2.34 -12.55 -28.40
C PRO A 277 2.32 -11.72 -27.12
N LEU A 278 1.78 -12.30 -26.04
CA LEU A 278 1.76 -11.67 -24.73
C LEU A 278 3.19 -11.46 -24.19
N PRO A 279 3.49 -10.30 -23.57
CA PRO A 279 4.81 -10.00 -23.03
C PRO A 279 5.04 -10.74 -21.70
N VAL A 280 6.26 -10.67 -21.16
CA VAL A 280 6.46 -10.92 -19.73
C VAL A 280 5.72 -9.81 -18.97
N ILE A 281 4.85 -10.13 -18.03
CA ILE A 281 4.04 -9.12 -17.34
C ILE A 281 4.10 -9.27 -15.82
N THR A 282 4.08 -8.14 -15.12
CA THR A 282 3.80 -8.10 -13.69
C THR A 282 2.38 -7.58 -13.49
N GLY A 283 1.55 -8.32 -12.77
CA GLY A 283 0.23 -7.87 -12.35
C GLY A 283 0.18 -7.61 -10.85
N GLU A 284 -0.93 -7.96 -10.23
CA GLU A 284 -1.14 -8.03 -8.77
C GLU A 284 -2.13 -9.17 -8.52
N ASP A 285 -2.62 -9.36 -7.31
CA ASP A 285 -3.47 -10.50 -6.94
C ASP A 285 -4.96 -10.33 -7.25
N GLN A 286 -5.33 -9.51 -8.22
CA GLN A 286 -6.73 -9.38 -8.65
C GLN A 286 -7.21 -10.62 -9.42
N GLN A 287 -8.42 -11.08 -9.13
CA GLN A 287 -8.95 -12.33 -9.65
C GLN A 287 -9.04 -12.36 -11.18
N ASP A 288 -9.38 -11.25 -11.84
CA ASP A 288 -9.39 -11.18 -13.30
C ASP A 288 -8.04 -11.48 -13.94
N PHE A 289 -6.97 -10.88 -13.42
CA PHE A 289 -5.60 -11.15 -13.85
C PHE A 289 -5.19 -12.59 -13.54
N LEU A 290 -5.44 -13.09 -12.32
CA LEU A 290 -5.08 -14.45 -11.93
C LEU A 290 -5.83 -15.51 -12.75
N MET A 291 -7.12 -15.28 -13.03
CA MET A 291 -7.95 -16.16 -13.87
C MET A 291 -7.44 -16.17 -15.32
N LYS A 292 -7.14 -15.00 -15.90
CA LYS A 292 -6.59 -14.93 -17.26
C LYS A 292 -5.22 -15.59 -17.32
N TRP A 293 -4.37 -15.36 -16.32
CA TRP A 293 -3.06 -16.01 -16.20
C TRP A 293 -3.19 -17.54 -16.17
N LYS A 294 -4.10 -18.08 -15.36
CA LYS A 294 -4.35 -19.53 -15.32
C LYS A 294 -4.88 -20.07 -16.64
N ALA A 295 -5.77 -19.34 -17.31
CA ALA A 295 -6.40 -19.77 -18.55
C ALA A 295 -5.40 -19.83 -19.72
N GLU A 296 -4.48 -18.88 -19.80
CA GLU A 296 -3.63 -18.68 -20.99
C GLU A 296 -2.16 -19.06 -20.78
N GLY A 297 -1.70 -19.18 -19.52
CA GLY A 297 -0.36 -19.68 -19.20
C GLY A 297 0.78 -18.76 -19.64
N PHE A 298 0.55 -17.44 -19.70
CA PHE A 298 1.61 -16.48 -20.01
C PHE A 298 2.62 -16.33 -18.86
N LYS A 299 3.78 -15.74 -19.16
CA LYS A 299 4.85 -15.51 -18.18
C LYS A 299 4.51 -14.32 -17.31
N ALA A 300 4.09 -14.60 -16.07
CA ALA A 300 3.70 -13.57 -15.13
C ALA A 300 4.15 -13.80 -13.70
N ILE A 301 4.06 -12.73 -12.93
CA ILE A 301 4.11 -12.71 -11.47
C ILE A 301 3.03 -11.74 -10.97
N ALA A 302 2.48 -12.01 -9.81
CA ALA A 302 1.65 -11.07 -9.07
C ALA A 302 2.34 -10.73 -7.74
N PRO A 303 3.24 -9.73 -7.71
CA PRO A 303 3.67 -9.13 -6.46
C PRO A 303 2.44 -8.56 -5.75
N THR A 304 2.41 -8.67 -4.44
CA THR A 304 1.21 -8.35 -3.67
C THR A 304 1.44 -7.14 -2.79
N TYR A 305 0.36 -6.43 -2.50
CA TYR A 305 0.27 -5.55 -1.35
C TYR A 305 -0.92 -6.05 -0.50
N PRO A 306 -0.76 -7.12 0.28
CA PRO A 306 -1.88 -7.97 0.68
C PRO A 306 -3.01 -7.23 1.40
N THR A 307 -4.27 -7.52 1.04
CA THR A 307 -5.42 -6.90 1.71
C THR A 307 -5.71 -7.50 3.08
N TYR A 308 -5.11 -8.65 3.45
CA TYR A 308 -5.18 -9.15 4.82
C TYR A 308 -4.64 -8.16 5.86
N GLN A 309 -3.76 -7.22 5.45
CA GLN A 309 -3.19 -6.22 6.36
C GLN A 309 -4.24 -5.36 7.06
N TRP A 310 -5.44 -5.26 6.48
CA TRP A 310 -6.55 -4.49 7.03
C TRP A 310 -7.17 -5.12 8.29
N ARG A 311 -6.85 -6.39 8.57
CA ARG A 311 -7.25 -7.09 9.80
C ARG A 311 -6.37 -6.70 10.98
N THR A 312 -5.06 -6.60 10.74
CA THR A 312 -4.02 -6.33 11.73
C THR A 312 -4.25 -5.09 12.60
N PRO A 313 -4.70 -3.91 12.10
CA PRO A 313 -4.92 -2.76 12.98
C PRO A 313 -6.09 -2.95 13.96
N ILE A 314 -7.08 -3.80 13.65
CA ILE A 314 -8.14 -4.16 14.61
C ILE A 314 -7.56 -5.03 15.73
N ILE A 315 -6.77 -6.05 15.35
CA ILE A 315 -6.05 -6.92 16.30
C ILE A 315 -5.14 -6.08 17.20
N ALA A 316 -4.36 -5.18 16.61
CA ALA A 316 -3.48 -4.28 17.34
C ALA A 316 -4.27 -3.38 18.31
N ALA A 317 -5.39 -2.79 17.87
CA ALA A 317 -6.21 -1.93 18.72
C ALA A 317 -6.78 -2.68 19.93
N VAL A 318 -7.26 -3.90 19.73
CA VAL A 318 -7.76 -4.76 20.81
C VAL A 318 -6.63 -5.11 21.78
N ASN A 319 -5.48 -5.56 21.29
CA ASN A 319 -4.34 -5.94 22.15
C ASN A 319 -3.82 -4.74 22.94
N VAL A 320 -3.68 -3.57 22.30
CA VAL A 320 -3.29 -2.32 22.96
C VAL A 320 -4.26 -1.96 24.09
N LEU A 321 -5.57 -2.07 23.86
CA LEU A 321 -6.58 -1.76 24.86
C LEU A 321 -6.69 -2.81 25.98
N LYS A 322 -6.23 -4.04 25.74
CA LYS A 322 -6.04 -5.06 26.79
C LYS A 322 -4.74 -4.86 27.58
N GLY A 323 -3.83 -4.02 27.10
CA GLY A 323 -2.49 -3.84 27.65
C GLY A 323 -1.53 -4.97 27.28
N GLU A 324 -1.82 -5.69 26.20
CA GLU A 324 -0.96 -6.73 25.65
C GLU A 324 0.06 -6.12 24.67
N PRO A 325 1.36 -6.43 24.79
CA PRO A 325 2.37 -5.91 23.88
C PRO A 325 2.06 -6.24 22.42
N VAL A 326 2.40 -5.33 21.52
CA VAL A 326 2.27 -5.51 20.05
C VAL A 326 3.61 -5.24 19.37
N PRO A 327 3.89 -5.80 18.18
CA PRO A 327 5.07 -5.42 17.41
C PRO A 327 5.14 -3.91 17.22
N GLY A 328 6.29 -3.30 17.53
CA GLY A 328 6.47 -1.86 17.51
C GLY A 328 7.94 -1.46 17.68
N PRO A 329 8.38 -0.31 17.11
CA PRO A 329 7.57 0.77 16.54
C PRO A 329 6.97 0.47 15.16
N GLU A 330 7.42 -0.57 14.47
CA GLU A 330 6.84 -1.06 13.22
C GLU A 330 6.33 -2.50 13.40
N TRP A 331 5.20 -2.80 12.77
CA TRP A 331 4.67 -4.14 12.58
C TRP A 331 4.75 -4.46 11.09
N VAL A 332 5.91 -4.97 10.67
CA VAL A 332 6.16 -5.30 9.26
C VAL A 332 5.68 -6.72 8.97
N MET A 333 4.64 -6.86 8.16
CA MET A 333 4.05 -8.15 7.81
C MET A 333 4.74 -8.81 6.60
N PRO A 334 4.60 -10.14 6.44
CA PRO A 334 4.94 -10.81 5.19
C PRO A 334 4.33 -10.12 3.97
N GLN A 335 4.98 -10.28 2.82
CA GLN A 335 4.50 -9.75 1.54
C GLN A 335 4.88 -10.71 0.39
N PRO A 336 4.25 -11.88 0.30
CA PRO A 336 4.61 -12.89 -0.70
C PRO A 336 4.09 -12.49 -2.08
N ALA A 337 4.83 -12.79 -3.15
CA ALA A 337 4.27 -12.78 -4.50
C ALA A 337 3.52 -14.09 -4.80
N ILE A 338 2.49 -14.00 -5.64
CA ILE A 338 1.90 -15.16 -6.31
C ILE A 338 2.75 -15.44 -7.56
N THR A 339 3.21 -16.67 -7.67
CA THR A 339 4.04 -17.18 -8.77
C THR A 339 3.27 -18.24 -9.56
N ALA A 340 3.81 -18.70 -10.69
CA ALA A 340 3.18 -19.78 -11.46
C ALA A 340 2.97 -21.05 -10.61
N GLU A 341 3.87 -21.32 -9.67
CA GLU A 341 3.80 -22.48 -8.77
C GLU A 341 2.70 -22.36 -7.72
N THR A 342 2.35 -21.14 -7.32
CA THR A 342 1.36 -20.88 -6.26
C THR A 342 0.02 -20.38 -6.79
N LEU A 343 -0.07 -20.05 -8.08
CA LEU A 343 -1.26 -19.49 -8.73
C LEU A 343 -2.55 -20.25 -8.40
N ASP A 344 -2.53 -21.58 -8.49
CA ASP A 344 -3.71 -22.43 -8.24
C ASP A 344 -4.29 -22.32 -6.83
N GLN A 345 -3.49 -21.83 -5.86
CA GLN A 345 -3.95 -21.63 -4.49
C GLN A 345 -4.78 -20.36 -4.33
N TYR A 346 -4.62 -19.39 -5.24
CA TYR A 346 -5.19 -18.04 -5.13
C TYR A 346 -6.28 -17.75 -6.16
N VAL A 347 -6.36 -18.54 -7.22
CA VAL A 347 -7.43 -18.43 -8.22
C VAL A 347 -8.75 -18.93 -7.65
N ASN A 348 -9.78 -18.09 -7.71
CA ASN A 348 -11.13 -18.41 -7.26
C ASN A 348 -12.19 -17.79 -8.20
N ASP A 349 -12.79 -18.64 -9.05
CA ASP A 349 -13.79 -18.25 -10.05
C ASP A 349 -15.14 -17.81 -9.46
N LYS A 350 -15.35 -18.03 -8.16
CA LYS A 350 -16.53 -17.58 -7.43
C LYS A 350 -16.42 -16.15 -6.94
N MET A 351 -15.21 -15.58 -6.94
CA MET A 351 -14.98 -14.21 -6.48
C MET A 351 -15.15 -13.21 -7.64
N PRO A 352 -15.57 -11.96 -7.34
CA PRO A 352 -15.65 -10.93 -8.37
C PRO A 352 -14.30 -10.67 -9.05
N PRO A 353 -14.29 -10.26 -10.33
CA PRO A 353 -13.07 -9.95 -11.10
C PRO A 353 -12.07 -9.06 -10.34
N LEU A 354 -12.56 -8.03 -9.64
CA LEU A 354 -11.72 -7.03 -8.97
C LEU A 354 -11.29 -7.42 -7.54
N HIS A 355 -11.71 -8.58 -7.05
CA HIS A 355 -11.34 -9.07 -5.71
C HIS A 355 -9.84 -9.38 -5.64
N HIS A 356 -9.19 -9.03 -4.51
CA HIS A 356 -7.77 -9.34 -4.28
C HIS A 356 -7.62 -10.64 -3.50
N ALA A 357 -6.90 -11.60 -4.07
CA ALA A 357 -6.81 -12.98 -3.58
C ALA A 357 -6.09 -13.12 -2.24
N MET A 358 -5.10 -12.27 -1.93
CA MET A 358 -4.40 -12.24 -0.64
C MET A 358 -5.21 -11.47 0.42
N CYS A 359 -6.50 -11.77 0.53
CA CYS A 359 -7.39 -11.16 1.50
C CYS A 359 -7.28 -11.77 2.89
N GLY A 360 -6.85 -13.03 2.99
CA GLY A 360 -6.90 -13.80 4.23
C GLY A 360 -8.32 -13.82 4.81
N CYS A 361 -9.33 -13.87 3.95
CA CYS A 361 -10.73 -13.65 4.28
C CYS A 361 -11.58 -14.92 4.23
N GLU A 362 -11.01 -16.06 3.81
CA GLU A 362 -11.71 -17.32 3.53
C GLU A 362 -12.39 -17.92 4.76
N LYS A 363 -11.89 -17.57 5.96
CA LYS A 363 -12.43 -18.01 7.26
C LYS A 363 -13.17 -16.88 8.00
N LEU A 364 -13.29 -15.70 7.41
CA LEU A 364 -13.97 -14.57 8.03
C LEU A 364 -15.49 -14.73 7.92
N PRO A 365 -16.26 -14.13 8.85
CA PRO A 365 -17.72 -14.16 8.79
C PRO A 365 -18.26 -13.63 7.46
N ASP A 366 -19.29 -14.28 6.94
CA ASP A 366 -20.00 -13.94 5.71
C ASP A 366 -19.18 -14.09 4.40
N TYR A 367 -18.03 -14.78 4.44
CA TYR A 367 -17.31 -15.15 3.23
C TYR A 367 -18.05 -16.26 2.45
N PRO A 368 -18.16 -16.19 1.10
CA PRO A 368 -17.63 -15.14 0.22
C PRO A 368 -18.61 -13.98 -0.05
N ALA A 369 -19.85 -14.08 0.44
CA ALA A 369 -20.94 -13.17 0.07
C ALA A 369 -20.65 -11.68 0.38
N ALA A 370 -20.02 -11.38 1.53
CA ALA A 370 -19.68 -10.00 1.88
C ALA A 370 -18.64 -9.36 0.93
N TRP A 371 -17.86 -10.18 0.23
CA TRP A 371 -16.89 -9.76 -0.79
C TRP A 371 -17.47 -9.85 -2.21
N GLY A 372 -18.77 -10.10 -2.34
CA GLY A 372 -19.47 -10.23 -3.62
C GLY A 372 -19.31 -11.58 -4.31
N GLY A 373 -18.72 -12.58 -3.66
CA GLY A 373 -18.58 -13.91 -4.24
C GLY A 373 -19.84 -14.78 -4.14
N GLN A 374 -19.90 -15.83 -4.98
CA GLN A 374 -21.06 -16.71 -5.18
C GLN A 374 -20.95 -18.10 -4.55
#